data_AF-A0A525DE16-F1
#
_entry.id   AF-A0A525DE16-F1
#
_cell.length_a   1.000
_cell.length_b   1.000
_cell.length_c   1.000
_cell.angle_alpha   90.00
_cell.angle_beta   90.00
_cell.angle_gamma   90.00
#
_symmetry.space_group_name_H-M   'P 1'
#
loop_
_entity.id
_entity.type
_entity.pdbx_description
1 polymer ?
#
loop_
_entity_poly.entity_id
_entity_poly.type
_entity_poly.pdbx_seq_one_letter_code
_entity_poly.pdbx_strand_id
1 'polypeptide(L)'
;MSEFKEFYKEFLKHFRLNTASLILIAATILIGLIIMALVFWAAQKSAPPESKPEMVVTKKIPIQGQAHSSRTLPLPEETIQKPVFPVAKKKEEPPAEPLAAFLKAYKLQKYEASFSEAILSENFEEITRKIYKETGLMLIHLKSIPAAVENRFPTLEKLLLNPVHTRFFLFWKPTVYVSTYEDGYFGEEIKHLQIMLNKIDLYHHNIDGVVDARLTRSLVRFQRQHLLEQTSFPDPSTLFLLTVLSE
;
A
#
# COMPACT_ATOMS: atom_id res chain seq x y z
N MET A 1 -25.11 18.56 -7.54
CA MET A 1 -24.04 19.09 -8.44
C MET A 1 -24.14 20.60 -8.69
N SER A 2 -25.29 21.25 -8.44
CA SER A 2 -25.45 22.72 -8.56
C SER A 2 -24.81 23.49 -7.38
N GLU A 3 -24.90 22.96 -6.16
CA GLU A 3 -24.43 23.65 -4.94
C GLU A 3 -22.90 23.76 -4.82
N PHE A 4 -22.16 22.78 -5.35
CA PHE A 4 -20.70 22.82 -5.34
C PHE A 4 -20.12 23.93 -6.24
N LYS A 5 -20.82 24.26 -7.33
CA LYS A 5 -20.43 25.37 -8.22
C LYS A 5 -20.65 26.73 -7.56
N GLU A 6 -21.67 26.88 -6.72
CA GLU A 6 -21.87 28.11 -5.95
C GLU A 6 -20.85 28.27 -4.84
N PHE A 7 -20.52 27.19 -4.12
CA PHE A 7 -19.49 27.23 -3.08
C PHE A 7 -18.11 27.64 -3.63
N TYR A 8 -17.70 27.08 -4.78
CA TYR A 8 -16.41 27.42 -5.39
C TYR A 8 -16.38 28.87 -5.91
N LYS A 9 -17.52 29.38 -6.37
CA LYS A 9 -17.66 30.74 -6.87
C LYS A 9 -17.63 31.79 -5.75
N GLU A 10 -18.22 31.49 -4.59
CA GLU A 10 -18.12 32.30 -3.36
C GLU A 10 -16.71 32.23 -2.75
N PHE A 11 -16.10 31.06 -2.70
CA PHE A 11 -14.74 30.87 -2.19
C PHE A 11 -13.69 31.67 -3.00
N LEU A 12 -13.77 31.65 -4.33
CA LEU A 12 -12.89 32.44 -5.20
C LEU A 12 -13.13 33.95 -5.11
N LYS A 13 -14.32 34.39 -4.68
CA LYS A 13 -14.66 35.82 -4.55
C LYS A 13 -13.95 36.45 -3.35
N HIS A 14 -13.72 35.68 -2.29
CA HIS A 14 -12.93 36.09 -1.13
C HIS A 14 -11.43 35.95 -1.34
N PHE A 15 -10.98 35.16 -2.32
CA PHE A 15 -9.57 34.98 -2.67
C PHE A 15 -9.07 36.04 -3.69
N ARG A 16 -9.40 37.31 -3.49
CA ARG A 16 -8.69 38.43 -4.14
C ARG A 16 -7.42 38.72 -3.34
N LEU A 17 -6.41 37.84 -3.42
CA LEU A 17 -5.09 38.21 -2.91
C LEU A 17 -4.57 39.38 -3.74
N ASN A 18 -4.32 40.49 -3.05
CA ASN A 18 -3.67 41.63 -3.65
C ASN A 18 -2.27 41.19 -4.16
N THR A 19 -1.82 41.73 -5.28
CA THR A 19 -0.53 41.35 -5.90
C THR A 19 0.65 41.48 -4.92
N ALA A 20 0.56 42.42 -3.98
CA ALA A 20 1.52 42.58 -2.88
C ALA A 20 1.62 41.35 -1.95
N SER A 21 0.50 40.68 -1.65
CA SER A 21 0.48 39.50 -0.78
C SER A 21 1.09 38.28 -1.47
N LEU A 22 0.90 38.15 -2.79
CA LEU A 22 1.53 37.08 -3.60
C LEU A 22 3.04 37.26 -3.68
N ILE A 23 3.53 38.50 -3.82
CA ILE A 23 4.97 38.81 -3.84
C ILE A 23 5.61 38.46 -2.49
N LEU A 24 4.92 38.75 -1.38
CA LEU A 24 5.44 38.44 -0.03
C LEU A 24 5.56 36.92 0.19
N ILE A 25 4.58 36.13 -0.25
CA ILE A 25 4.60 34.66 -0.15
C ILE A 25 5.70 34.07 -1.04
N ALA A 26 5.88 34.61 -2.26
CA ALA A 26 6.96 34.15 -3.13
C ALA A 26 8.35 34.44 -2.54
N ALA A 27 8.53 35.59 -1.89
CA ALA A 27 9.79 35.97 -1.25
C ALA A 27 10.14 35.05 -0.06
N THR A 28 9.17 34.67 0.77
CA THR A 28 9.42 33.79 1.92
C THR A 28 9.79 32.36 1.49
N ILE A 29 9.17 31.85 0.43
CA ILE A 29 9.52 30.55 -0.16
C ILE A 29 10.95 30.58 -0.70
N LEU A 30 11.34 31.65 -1.39
CA LEU A 30 12.69 31.78 -1.96
C LEU A 30 13.77 31.81 -0.87
N ILE A 31 13.54 32.54 0.23
CA ILE A 31 14.46 32.59 1.38
C ILE A 31 14.60 31.20 2.02
N GLY A 32 13.50 30.46 2.18
CA GLY A 32 13.52 29.11 2.72
C GLY A 32 14.37 28.14 1.89
N LEU A 33 14.27 28.22 0.55
CA LEU A 33 15.07 27.39 -0.37
C LEU A 33 16.56 27.72 -0.30
N ILE A 34 16.93 29.00 -0.18
CA ILE A 34 18.34 29.41 -0.05
C ILE A 34 18.95 28.88 1.25
N ILE A 35 18.22 28.97 2.37
CA ILE A 35 18.69 28.46 3.67
C ILE A 35 18.90 26.94 3.59
N MET A 36 17.95 26.21 2.98
CA MET A 36 18.04 24.76 2.85
C MET A 36 19.25 24.32 2.00
N ALA A 37 19.56 25.06 0.92
CA ALA A 37 20.73 24.80 0.07
C ALA A 37 22.06 25.05 0.81
N LEU A 38 22.14 26.09 1.63
CA LEU A 38 23.33 26.39 2.43
C LEU A 38 23.61 25.32 3.50
N VAL A 39 22.56 24.81 4.16
CA VAL A 39 22.69 23.72 5.14
C VAL A 39 23.17 22.43 4.47
N PHE A 40 22.62 22.09 3.30
CA PHE A 40 23.06 20.91 2.54
C PHE A 40 24.52 21.01 2.10
N TRP A 41 24.97 22.18 1.65
CA TRP A 41 26.36 22.38 1.25
C TRP A 41 27.34 22.32 2.42
N ALA A 42 26.95 22.81 3.60
CA ALA A 42 27.75 22.70 4.81
C ALA A 42 27.90 21.23 5.27
N ALA A 43 26.85 20.42 5.13
CA ALA A 43 26.89 19.00 5.49
C ALA A 43 27.86 18.18 4.61
N GLN A 44 28.04 18.56 3.34
CA GLN A 44 28.89 17.83 2.40
C GLN A 44 30.39 18.00 2.66
N LYS A 45 30.80 19.09 3.34
CA LYS A 45 32.21 19.33 3.71
C LYS A 45 32.68 18.48 4.89
N SER A 46 31.77 17.77 5.56
CA SER A 46 32.04 17.01 6.79
C SER A 46 32.26 15.52 6.57
N ALA A 47 32.25 15.03 5.33
CA ALA A 47 32.46 13.61 5.05
C ALA A 47 33.95 13.23 5.26
N PRO A 48 34.28 12.27 6.17
CA PRO A 48 35.64 11.79 6.35
C PRO A 48 36.13 11.01 5.12
N PRO A 49 37.45 10.98 4.86
CA PRO A 49 38.02 10.34 3.68
C PRO A 49 37.76 8.82 3.69
N GLU A 50 37.14 8.37 2.61
CA GLU A 50 36.82 6.99 2.28
C GLU A 50 38.07 6.10 2.34
N SER A 51 38.04 5.07 3.18
CA SER A 51 39.11 4.07 3.28
C SER A 51 39.16 3.21 2.02
N LYS A 52 40.35 3.11 1.41
CA LYS A 52 40.64 2.36 0.19
C LYS A 52 40.13 0.91 0.26
N PRO A 53 39.49 0.37 -0.80
CA PRO A 53 39.10 -1.03 -0.82
C PRO A 53 40.32 -1.95 -1.02
N GLU A 54 40.44 -2.91 -0.11
CA GLU A 54 41.39 -4.01 -0.15
C GLU A 54 41.00 -5.00 -1.26
N MET A 55 41.95 -5.31 -2.16
CA MET A 55 41.74 -6.19 -3.31
C MET A 55 41.57 -7.64 -2.87
N VAL A 56 40.32 -8.14 -2.91
CA VAL A 56 40.04 -9.58 -2.79
C VAL A 56 40.19 -10.24 -4.16
N VAL A 57 41.25 -11.05 -4.26
CA VAL A 57 41.59 -11.94 -5.38
C VAL A 57 40.43 -12.90 -5.66
N THR A 58 39.73 -12.70 -6.78
CA THR A 58 38.69 -13.63 -7.25
C THR A 58 39.31 -14.70 -8.15
N LYS A 59 39.24 -15.95 -7.69
CA LYS A 59 39.67 -17.17 -8.37
C LYS A 59 38.69 -17.46 -9.53
N LYS A 60 39.23 -17.58 -10.75
CA LYS A 60 38.49 -17.93 -11.98
C LYS A 60 37.85 -19.32 -11.85
N ILE A 61 36.55 -19.41 -12.13
CA ILE A 61 35.83 -20.66 -12.40
C ILE A 61 35.66 -20.77 -13.93
N PRO A 62 35.91 -21.94 -14.57
CA PRO A 62 35.73 -22.10 -16.00
C PRO A 62 34.26 -22.36 -16.34
N ILE A 63 33.70 -21.54 -17.23
CA ILE A 63 32.37 -21.75 -17.83
C ILE A 63 32.57 -22.59 -19.10
N GLN A 64 32.15 -23.85 -19.02
CA GLN A 64 32.07 -24.77 -20.13
C GLN A 64 30.70 -24.62 -20.78
N GLY A 65 30.69 -24.41 -22.10
CA GLY A 65 29.50 -24.05 -22.85
C GLY A 65 28.51 -25.20 -23.03
N GLN A 66 27.26 -24.84 -23.27
CA GLN A 66 26.32 -25.69 -23.98
C GLN A 66 25.33 -24.82 -24.77
N ALA A 67 25.39 -25.00 -26.09
CA ALA A 67 24.50 -24.43 -27.06
C ALA A 67 23.30 -25.37 -27.25
N HIS A 68 22.07 -24.87 -27.10
CA HIS A 68 20.85 -25.47 -27.64
C HIS A 68 19.95 -24.32 -28.11
N SER A 69 19.96 -24.02 -29.41
CA SER A 69 19.03 -24.56 -30.42
C SER A 69 17.65 -23.92 -30.31
N SER A 70 17.52 -22.78 -31.00
CA SER A 70 16.23 -22.14 -31.31
C SER A 70 15.47 -23.04 -32.29
N ARG A 71 14.32 -23.56 -31.86
CA ARG A 71 13.36 -24.22 -32.75
C ARG A 71 12.11 -23.36 -32.84
N THR A 72 12.02 -22.62 -33.93
CA THR A 72 10.82 -21.92 -34.39
C THR A 72 9.75 -22.95 -34.75
N LEU A 73 8.55 -22.82 -34.19
CA LEU A 73 7.35 -23.52 -34.66
C LEU A 73 6.32 -22.51 -35.18
N PRO A 74 5.55 -22.85 -36.23
CA PRO A 74 4.67 -21.92 -36.92
C PRO A 74 3.36 -21.68 -36.15
N LEU A 75 2.88 -20.44 -36.24
CA LEU A 75 1.60 -19.95 -35.77
C LEU A 75 0.49 -20.40 -36.74
N PRO A 76 -0.62 -21.00 -36.27
CA PRO A 76 -1.82 -21.19 -37.10
C PRO A 76 -2.60 -19.87 -37.22
N GLU A 77 -2.83 -19.42 -38.45
CA GLU A 77 -3.85 -18.44 -38.81
C GLU A 77 -5.23 -19.06 -38.61
N GLU A 78 -5.98 -18.60 -37.61
CA GLU A 78 -7.41 -18.87 -37.50
C GLU A 78 -8.21 -17.58 -37.69
N THR A 79 -9.17 -17.67 -38.60
CA THR A 79 -9.90 -16.55 -39.19
C THR A 79 -11.26 -16.38 -38.49
N ILE A 80 -11.69 -15.11 -38.36
CA ILE A 80 -13.07 -14.61 -38.21
C ILE A 80 -13.75 -14.79 -36.83
N GLN A 81 -14.04 -13.68 -36.15
CA GLN A 81 -15.40 -13.10 -36.07
C GLN A 81 -15.41 -11.75 -35.33
N LYS A 82 -15.96 -10.72 -36.00
CA LYS A 82 -16.26 -9.40 -35.41
C LYS A 82 -17.39 -9.54 -34.38
N PRO A 83 -17.22 -9.06 -33.14
CA PRO A 83 -18.34 -8.92 -32.23
C PRO A 83 -19.22 -7.74 -32.68
N VAL A 84 -20.46 -8.05 -33.02
CA VAL A 84 -21.57 -7.09 -33.06
C VAL A 84 -21.87 -6.70 -31.61
N PHE A 85 -21.59 -5.44 -31.24
CA PHE A 85 -22.01 -4.92 -29.93
C PHE A 85 -23.46 -4.43 -30.00
N PRO A 86 -24.39 -4.99 -29.19
CA PRO A 86 -25.74 -4.48 -29.07
C PRO A 86 -25.77 -3.24 -28.17
N VAL A 87 -26.45 -2.22 -28.68
CA VAL A 87 -27.42 -1.30 -28.04
C VAL A 87 -27.08 -0.78 -26.62
N ALA A 88 -27.01 0.55 -26.56
CA ALA A 88 -26.86 1.40 -25.39
C ALA A 88 -27.59 0.89 -24.12
N LYS A 89 -26.80 0.52 -23.10
CA LYS A 89 -27.27 0.40 -21.72
C LYS A 89 -27.70 1.77 -21.20
N LYS A 90 -28.95 1.81 -20.76
CA LYS A 90 -29.58 2.81 -19.90
C LYS A 90 -28.61 3.20 -18.76
N LYS A 91 -28.46 4.51 -18.50
CA LYS A 91 -27.78 5.02 -17.30
C LYS A 91 -28.53 4.54 -16.05
N GLU A 92 -28.12 3.41 -15.52
CA GLU A 92 -28.42 3.02 -14.14
C GLU A 92 -27.50 3.86 -13.23
N GLU A 93 -28.10 4.57 -12.28
CA GLU A 93 -27.36 5.09 -11.14
C GLU A 93 -26.66 3.91 -10.43
N PRO A 94 -25.37 4.03 -10.09
CA PRO A 94 -24.65 2.94 -9.44
C PRO A 94 -25.33 2.61 -8.11
N PRO A 95 -25.61 1.32 -7.83
CA PRO A 95 -26.39 0.94 -6.67
C PRO A 95 -25.66 1.34 -5.37
N ALA A 96 -26.39 1.97 -4.47
CA ALA A 96 -25.96 2.24 -3.09
C ALA A 96 -25.82 0.94 -2.24
N GLU A 97 -26.22 -0.22 -2.78
CA GLU A 97 -26.31 -1.48 -2.05
C GLU A 97 -24.99 -2.17 -1.66
N PRO A 98 -23.89 -2.15 -2.45
CA PRO A 98 -22.68 -2.90 -2.12
C PRO A 98 -22.04 -2.46 -0.80
N LEU A 99 -22.04 -1.16 -0.53
CA LEU A 99 -21.49 -0.60 0.71
C LEU A 99 -22.35 -0.98 1.93
N ALA A 100 -23.68 -0.79 1.83
CA ALA A 100 -24.59 -1.11 2.92
C ALA A 100 -24.55 -2.61 3.26
N ALA A 101 -24.51 -3.49 2.24
CA ALA A 101 -24.35 -4.94 2.43
C ALA A 101 -23.02 -5.30 3.09
N PHE A 102 -21.92 -4.69 2.63
CA PHE A 102 -20.59 -4.85 3.21
C PHE A 102 -20.56 -4.48 4.69
N LEU A 103 -21.01 -3.27 5.04
CA LEU A 103 -21.01 -2.81 6.44
C LEU A 103 -21.97 -3.65 7.31
N LYS A 104 -23.11 -4.07 6.77
CA LYS A 104 -24.06 -4.96 7.46
C LYS A 104 -23.42 -6.30 7.83
N ALA A 105 -22.59 -6.87 6.96
CA ALA A 105 -21.90 -8.13 7.23
C ALA A 105 -21.00 -8.06 8.48
N TYR A 106 -20.48 -6.86 8.79
CA TYR A 106 -19.64 -6.60 9.96
C TYR A 106 -20.38 -5.93 11.13
N LYS A 107 -21.70 -5.73 11.05
CA LYS A 107 -22.50 -4.99 12.03
C LYS A 107 -22.05 -3.52 12.20
N LEU A 108 -21.63 -2.88 11.11
CA LEU A 108 -21.06 -1.53 11.05
C LEU A 108 -21.99 -0.49 10.38
N GLN A 109 -23.29 -0.77 10.27
CA GLN A 109 -24.24 0.11 9.57
C GLN A 109 -24.29 1.53 10.14
N LYS A 110 -24.05 1.71 11.45
CA LYS A 110 -23.99 3.05 12.07
C LYS A 110 -22.89 3.96 11.50
N TYR A 111 -21.92 3.41 10.76
CA TYR A 111 -20.82 4.16 10.14
C TYR A 111 -21.04 4.44 8.65
N GLU A 112 -22.17 4.04 8.07
CA GLU A 112 -22.38 4.08 6.62
C GLU A 112 -22.17 5.47 6.01
N ALA A 113 -22.73 6.52 6.62
CA ALA A 113 -22.56 7.89 6.13
C ALA A 113 -21.08 8.33 6.11
N SER A 114 -20.37 8.19 7.24
CA SER A 114 -18.95 8.56 7.35
C SER A 114 -18.03 7.69 6.49
N PHE A 115 -18.36 6.40 6.32
CA PHE A 115 -17.57 5.51 5.48
C PHE A 115 -17.79 5.80 3.99
N SER A 116 -19.01 6.16 3.58
CA SER A 116 -19.30 6.63 2.22
C SER A 116 -18.49 7.88 1.89
N GLU A 117 -18.46 8.86 2.81
CA GLU A 117 -17.63 10.05 2.68
C GLU A 117 -16.14 9.73 2.59
N ALA A 118 -15.64 8.79 3.41
CA ALA A 118 -14.25 8.32 3.35
C ALA A 118 -13.91 7.67 2.00
N ILE A 119 -14.82 6.89 1.40
CA ILE A 119 -14.63 6.34 0.05
C ILE A 119 -14.56 7.45 -1.00
N LEU A 120 -15.43 8.46 -0.92
CA LEU A 120 -15.49 9.55 -1.90
C LEU A 120 -14.26 10.47 -1.80
N SER A 121 -13.77 10.71 -0.59
CA SER A 121 -12.60 11.54 -0.31
C SER A 121 -11.27 10.78 -0.35
N GLU A 122 -11.31 9.45 -0.50
CA GLU A 122 -10.17 8.54 -0.33
C GLU A 122 -9.42 8.72 1.00
N ASN A 123 -10.09 9.27 2.02
CA ASN A 123 -9.53 9.50 3.35
C ASN A 123 -10.22 8.62 4.40
N PHE A 124 -9.53 7.54 4.79
CA PHE A 124 -10.05 6.54 5.72
C PHE A 124 -9.57 6.72 7.16
N GLU A 125 -8.63 7.63 7.44
CA GLU A 125 -7.90 7.65 8.71
C GLU A 125 -8.84 7.81 9.92
N GLU A 126 -9.72 8.80 9.88
CA GLU A 126 -10.58 9.11 11.01
C GLU A 126 -11.62 8.01 11.27
N ILE A 127 -12.30 7.56 10.21
CA ILE A 127 -13.38 6.58 10.33
C ILE A 127 -12.86 5.20 10.73
N THR A 128 -11.70 4.79 10.21
CA THR A 128 -11.11 3.48 10.55
C THR A 128 -10.60 3.46 11.98
N ARG A 129 -9.96 4.55 12.44
CA ARG A 129 -9.57 4.73 13.85
C ARG A 129 -10.79 4.66 14.77
N LYS A 130 -11.91 5.31 14.40
CA LYS A 130 -13.15 5.27 15.17
C LYS A 130 -13.74 3.86 15.23
N ILE A 131 -13.86 3.17 14.09
CA ILE A 131 -14.37 1.79 14.02
C ILE A 131 -13.49 0.87 14.87
N TYR A 132 -12.17 0.96 14.76
CA TYR A 132 -11.25 0.14 15.54
C TYR A 132 -11.39 0.37 17.04
N LYS A 133 -11.43 1.63 17.49
CA LYS A 133 -11.60 1.98 18.91
C LYS A 133 -12.90 1.42 19.50
N GLU A 134 -13.98 1.44 18.74
CA GLU A 134 -15.32 1.03 19.22
C GLU A 134 -15.60 -0.48 19.06
N THR A 135 -14.96 -1.16 18.10
CA THR A 135 -15.31 -2.54 17.73
C THR A 135 -14.14 -3.51 17.73
N GLY A 136 -12.91 -3.01 17.69
CA GLY A 136 -11.70 -3.80 17.45
C GLY A 136 -11.52 -4.27 16.00
N LEU A 137 -12.42 -3.88 15.08
CA LEU A 137 -12.27 -4.18 13.66
C LEU A 137 -11.35 -3.16 12.98
N MET A 138 -10.36 -3.66 12.26
CA MET A 138 -9.42 -2.89 11.48
C MET A 138 -9.74 -3.03 10.00
N LEU A 139 -9.74 -1.92 9.27
CA LEU A 139 -9.93 -1.92 7.83
C LEU A 139 -8.63 -2.36 7.14
N ILE A 140 -8.73 -3.37 6.30
CA ILE A 140 -7.64 -3.87 5.46
C ILE A 140 -7.92 -3.50 4.00
N HIS A 141 -6.88 -3.10 3.28
CA HIS A 141 -6.96 -2.76 1.86
C HIS A 141 -5.95 -3.58 1.04
N LEU A 142 -6.45 -4.30 0.05
CA LEU A 142 -5.64 -5.15 -0.81
C LEU A 142 -5.72 -4.68 -2.27
N LYS A 143 -4.64 -4.88 -3.03
CA LYS A 143 -4.61 -4.66 -4.48
C LYS A 143 -5.23 -5.82 -5.25
N SER A 144 -5.23 -7.01 -4.65
CA SER A 144 -5.82 -8.24 -5.19
C SER A 144 -6.31 -9.09 -4.02
N ILE A 145 -7.39 -9.86 -4.20
CA ILE A 145 -7.85 -10.83 -3.21
C ILE A 145 -7.13 -12.16 -3.44
N PRO A 146 -6.32 -12.66 -2.48
CA PRO A 146 -5.77 -14.00 -2.55
C PRO A 146 -6.88 -15.05 -2.43
N ALA A 147 -6.74 -16.20 -3.08
CA ALA A 147 -7.72 -17.30 -3.01
C ALA A 147 -8.01 -17.75 -1.56
N ALA A 148 -7.01 -17.67 -0.68
CA ALA A 148 -7.17 -17.97 0.75
C ALA A 148 -8.08 -16.99 1.49
N VAL A 149 -8.32 -15.79 0.96
CA VAL A 149 -9.21 -14.75 1.52
C VAL A 149 -10.59 -14.81 0.85
N GLU A 150 -10.62 -15.21 -0.42
CA GLU A 150 -11.83 -15.38 -1.21
C GLU A 150 -12.81 -16.32 -0.48
N ASN A 151 -14.05 -15.86 -0.27
CA ASN A 151 -15.12 -16.54 0.47
C ASN A 151 -14.99 -16.61 2.01
N ARG A 152 -13.84 -16.28 2.61
CA ARG A 152 -13.71 -16.23 4.09
C ARG A 152 -14.17 -14.89 4.67
N PHE A 153 -14.03 -13.81 3.91
CA PHE A 153 -14.31 -12.46 4.37
C PHE A 153 -15.27 -11.75 3.40
N PRO A 154 -16.30 -11.06 3.90
CA PRO A 154 -17.07 -10.11 3.10
C PRO A 154 -16.16 -8.99 2.59
N THR A 155 -16.13 -8.75 1.28
CA THR A 155 -15.25 -7.76 0.66
C THR A 155 -16.03 -6.70 -0.10
N LEU A 156 -15.54 -5.46 -0.08
CA LEU A 156 -16.02 -4.38 -0.92
C LEU A 156 -14.96 -4.06 -1.97
N GLU A 157 -15.32 -4.23 -3.24
CA GLU A 157 -14.49 -3.78 -4.36
C GLU A 157 -14.80 -2.32 -4.69
N LYS A 158 -13.76 -1.49 -4.85
CA LYS A 158 -13.91 -0.09 -5.26
C LYS A 158 -12.82 0.33 -6.23
N LEU A 159 -13.24 1.06 -7.27
CA LEU A 159 -12.34 1.80 -8.13
C LEU A 159 -11.98 3.14 -7.47
N LEU A 160 -10.71 3.32 -7.12
CA LEU A 160 -10.14 4.60 -6.70
C LEU A 160 -9.65 5.35 -7.94
N LEU A 161 -9.73 6.67 -7.94
CA LEU A 161 -9.51 7.48 -9.16
C LEU A 161 -8.11 8.11 -9.22
N ASN A 162 -7.37 8.15 -8.11
CA ASN A 162 -6.08 8.83 -8.05
C ASN A 162 -4.96 8.00 -7.39
N PRO A 163 -4.17 7.21 -8.14
CA PRO A 163 -4.34 6.86 -9.56
C PRO A 163 -5.55 5.93 -9.78
N VAL A 164 -5.95 5.69 -11.03
CA VAL A 164 -7.06 4.76 -11.32
C VAL A 164 -6.63 3.33 -11.00
N HIS A 165 -7.14 2.76 -9.91
CA HIS A 165 -6.87 1.38 -9.53
C HIS A 165 -8.01 0.78 -8.69
N THR A 166 -8.22 -0.52 -8.82
CA THR A 166 -9.15 -1.26 -7.98
C THR A 166 -8.50 -1.57 -6.63
N ARG A 167 -9.24 -1.35 -5.54
CA ARG A 167 -8.89 -1.78 -4.19
C ARG A 167 -10.01 -2.65 -3.62
N PHE A 168 -9.61 -3.64 -2.85
CA PHE A 168 -10.51 -4.51 -2.10
C PHE A 168 -10.41 -4.18 -0.62
N PHE A 169 -11.55 -3.93 0.00
CA PHE A 169 -11.67 -3.59 1.41
C PHE A 169 -12.32 -4.73 2.17
N LEU A 170 -11.80 -5.03 3.36
CA LEU A 170 -12.42 -5.94 4.31
C LEU A 170 -12.13 -5.49 5.74
N PHE A 171 -12.93 -5.95 6.70
CA PHE A 171 -12.63 -5.76 8.11
C PHE A 171 -12.10 -7.05 8.72
N TRP A 172 -11.10 -6.89 9.59
CA TRP A 172 -10.46 -7.99 10.31
C TRP A 172 -10.20 -7.57 11.76
N LYS A 173 -10.29 -8.51 12.69
CA LYS A 173 -9.96 -8.30 14.09
C LYS A 173 -8.54 -8.82 14.36
N PRO A 174 -7.55 -7.95 14.57
CA PRO A 174 -6.17 -8.38 14.75
C PRO A 174 -6.01 -9.23 16.01
N THR A 175 -5.27 -10.33 15.87
CA THR A 175 -4.81 -11.18 16.99
C THR A 175 -3.39 -10.85 17.42
N VAL A 176 -2.60 -10.25 16.52
CA VAL A 176 -1.24 -9.78 16.74
C VAL A 176 -1.18 -8.31 16.34
N TYR A 177 -0.51 -7.50 17.15
CA TYR A 177 -0.29 -6.09 16.90
C TYR A 177 1.18 -5.76 17.16
N VAL A 178 1.84 -5.09 16.21
CA VAL A 178 3.24 -4.69 16.32
C VAL A 178 3.28 -3.16 16.38
N SER A 179 3.49 -2.61 17.58
CA SER A 179 3.58 -1.15 17.76
C SER A 179 4.96 -0.59 17.43
N THR A 180 6.00 -1.43 17.57
CA THR A 180 7.39 -1.03 17.45
C THR A 180 8.13 -2.06 16.59
N TYR A 181 8.89 -1.58 15.61
CA TYR A 181 9.65 -2.42 14.69
C TYR A 181 10.94 -1.70 14.30
N GLU A 182 11.90 -1.70 15.21
CA GLU A 182 13.21 -1.06 15.06
C GLU A 182 14.31 -2.12 15.20
N ASP A 183 15.46 -1.93 14.56
CA ASP A 183 16.56 -2.91 14.63
C ASP A 183 16.99 -3.16 16.09
N GLY A 184 17.08 -4.43 16.47
CA GLY A 184 17.37 -4.86 17.84
C GLY A 184 16.17 -4.84 18.80
N TYR A 185 14.99 -4.36 18.37
CA TYR A 185 13.78 -4.46 19.19
C TYR A 185 13.43 -5.92 19.51
N PHE A 186 12.99 -6.19 20.74
CA PHE A 186 12.61 -7.52 21.20
C PHE A 186 11.18 -7.52 21.75
N GLY A 187 10.37 -8.49 21.34
CA GLY A 187 8.98 -8.63 21.80
C GLY A 187 8.34 -9.97 21.44
N GLU A 188 7.30 -10.36 22.18
CA GLU A 188 6.53 -11.58 21.90
C GLU A 188 5.75 -11.48 20.57
N GLU A 189 5.31 -10.28 20.20
CA GLU A 189 4.69 -10.01 18.90
C GLU A 189 5.67 -10.22 17.74
N ILE A 190 6.96 -9.94 17.94
CA ILE A 190 8.01 -10.20 16.95
C ILE A 190 8.26 -11.70 16.85
N LYS A 191 8.22 -12.40 17.98
CA LYS A 191 8.30 -13.86 18.01
C LYS A 191 7.13 -14.49 17.25
N HIS A 192 5.92 -14.00 17.45
CA HIS A 192 4.74 -14.43 16.68
C HIS A 192 4.91 -14.13 15.18
N LEU A 193 5.44 -12.96 14.81
CA LEU A 193 5.73 -12.62 13.42
C LEU A 193 6.74 -13.59 12.78
N GLN A 194 7.83 -13.89 13.48
CA GLN A 194 8.83 -14.88 13.07
C GLN A 194 8.21 -16.28 12.89
N ILE A 195 7.35 -16.71 13.83
CA ILE A 195 6.62 -17.99 13.74
C ILE A 195 5.72 -18.03 12.50
N MET A 196 4.93 -16.98 12.26
CA MET A 196 4.04 -16.91 11.09
C MET A 196 4.83 -16.99 9.78
N LEU A 197 5.94 -16.26 9.68
CA LEU A 197 6.82 -16.31 8.51
C LEU A 197 7.52 -17.67 8.35
N ASN A 198 7.90 -18.32 9.46
CA ASN A 198 8.50 -19.66 9.45
C ASN A 198 7.50 -20.72 8.94
N LYS A 199 6.24 -20.67 9.39
CA LYS A 199 5.18 -21.59 8.95
C LYS A 199 4.93 -21.57 7.44
N ILE A 200 5.12 -20.42 6.80
CA ILE A 200 4.97 -20.25 5.34
C ILE A 200 6.30 -20.33 4.59
N ASP A 201 7.33 -20.90 5.21
CA ASP A 201 8.64 -21.15 4.60
C ASP A 201 9.39 -19.88 4.13
N LEU A 202 9.17 -18.75 4.81
CA LEU A 202 9.85 -17.48 4.52
C LEU A 202 10.88 -17.05 5.57
N TYR A 203 10.91 -17.69 6.74
CA TYR A 203 11.89 -17.42 7.79
C TYR A 203 12.50 -18.71 8.34
N HIS A 204 13.79 -18.92 8.07
CA HIS A 204 14.53 -20.15 8.42
C HIS A 204 15.58 -19.95 9.53
N HIS A 205 15.44 -18.89 10.30
CA HIS A 205 16.37 -18.54 11.37
C HIS A 205 15.76 -18.78 12.76
N ASN A 206 16.53 -18.51 13.81
CA ASN A 206 16.09 -18.69 15.17
C ASN A 206 14.89 -17.78 15.48
N ILE A 207 13.88 -18.35 16.13
CA ILE A 207 12.71 -17.64 16.60
C ILE A 207 13.03 -17.07 17.99
N ASP A 208 13.71 -15.94 17.99
CA ASP A 208 14.23 -15.27 19.18
C ASP A 208 13.45 -14.00 19.58
N GLY A 209 12.44 -13.60 18.81
CA GLY A 209 11.65 -12.40 19.07
C GLY A 209 12.40 -11.09 18.83
N VAL A 210 13.56 -11.12 18.16
CA VAL A 210 14.35 -9.91 17.85
C VAL A 210 14.10 -9.45 16.41
N VAL A 211 13.94 -8.15 16.23
CA VAL A 211 13.93 -7.51 14.91
C VAL A 211 15.36 -7.41 14.42
N ASP A 212 15.68 -8.14 13.36
CA ASP A 212 16.97 -8.10 12.70
C ASP A 212 16.84 -7.96 11.17
N ALA A 213 17.96 -7.75 10.49
CA ALA A 213 17.99 -7.65 9.04
C ALA A 213 17.45 -8.91 8.32
N ARG A 214 17.48 -10.08 8.96
CA ARG A 214 16.96 -11.33 8.36
C ARG A 214 15.43 -11.35 8.40
N LEU A 215 14.83 -10.93 9.52
CA LEU A 215 13.39 -10.79 9.67
C LEU A 215 12.85 -9.77 8.67
N THR A 216 13.46 -8.59 8.58
CA THR A 216 13.04 -7.53 7.65
C THR A 216 13.14 -7.98 6.19
N ARG A 217 14.20 -8.70 5.80
CA ARG A 217 14.28 -9.28 4.44
C ARG A 217 13.16 -10.29 4.15
N SER A 218 12.82 -11.11 5.14
CA SER A 218 11.75 -12.11 5.02
C SER A 218 10.39 -11.44 4.90
N LEU A 219 10.15 -10.38 5.66
CA LEU A 219 8.95 -9.56 5.61
C LEU A 219 8.80 -8.84 4.26
N VAL A 220 9.85 -8.21 3.75
CA VAL A 220 9.81 -7.56 2.42
C VAL A 220 9.58 -8.59 1.32
N ARG A 221 10.19 -9.78 1.42
CA ARG A 221 9.93 -10.88 0.49
C ARG A 221 8.46 -11.28 0.50
N PHE A 222 7.86 -11.43 1.68
CA PHE A 222 6.44 -11.71 1.83
C PHE A 222 5.58 -10.62 1.17
N GLN A 223 5.80 -9.35 1.52
CA GLN A 223 5.06 -8.22 0.96
C GLN A 223 5.10 -8.20 -0.57
N ARG A 224 6.29 -8.44 -1.13
CA ARG A 224 6.49 -8.51 -2.59
C ARG A 224 5.77 -9.70 -3.23
N GLN A 225 5.87 -10.90 -2.63
CA GLN A 225 5.22 -12.11 -3.16
C GLN A 225 3.69 -11.99 -3.20
N HIS A 226 3.11 -11.21 -2.29
CA HIS A 226 1.66 -11.04 -2.17
C HIS A 226 1.15 -9.68 -2.65
N LEU A 227 1.96 -8.93 -3.42
CA LEU A 227 1.58 -7.65 -4.01
C LEU A 227 1.12 -6.59 -2.99
N LEU A 228 1.62 -6.68 -1.76
CA LEU A 228 1.42 -5.66 -0.72
C LEU A 228 2.35 -4.47 -0.96
N GLU A 229 2.12 -3.39 -0.22
CA GLU A 229 3.06 -2.27 -0.19
C GLU A 229 4.33 -2.70 0.55
N GLN A 230 5.49 -2.43 -0.04
CA GLN A 230 6.79 -2.85 0.51
C GLN A 230 7.26 -1.84 1.56
N THR A 231 6.49 -1.73 2.63
CA THR A 231 6.74 -0.78 3.73
C THR A 231 7.94 -1.19 4.58
N SER A 232 8.40 -2.45 4.47
CA SER A 232 9.40 -3.05 5.36
C SER A 232 8.96 -3.12 6.83
N PHE A 233 7.69 -2.80 7.09
CA PHE A 233 7.05 -2.78 8.40
C PHE A 233 5.87 -3.76 8.38
N PRO A 234 5.59 -4.49 9.48
CA PRO A 234 4.46 -5.40 9.54
C PRO A 234 3.15 -4.60 9.71
N ASP A 235 2.76 -3.88 8.65
CA ASP A 235 1.55 -3.08 8.62
C ASP A 235 0.28 -3.94 8.74
N PRO A 236 -0.90 -3.35 9.01
CA PRO A 236 -2.15 -4.09 9.17
C PRO A 236 -2.47 -5.08 8.05
N SER A 237 -2.22 -4.69 6.79
CA SER A 237 -2.50 -5.56 5.64
C SER A 237 -1.53 -6.74 5.57
N THR A 238 -0.28 -6.49 5.94
CA THR A 238 0.77 -7.51 6.07
C THR A 238 0.45 -8.51 7.19
N LEU A 239 0.11 -8.03 8.38
CA LEU A 239 -0.25 -8.88 9.53
C LEU A 239 -1.52 -9.69 9.26
N PHE A 240 -2.54 -9.08 8.64
CA PHE A 240 -3.75 -9.79 8.23
C PHE A 240 -3.41 -10.98 7.33
N LEU A 241 -2.68 -10.73 6.25
CA LEU A 241 -2.43 -11.77 5.27
C LEU A 241 -1.48 -12.85 5.80
N LEU A 242 -0.48 -12.48 6.60
CA LEU A 242 0.37 -13.45 7.30
C LEU A 242 -0.43 -14.35 8.23
N THR A 243 -1.39 -13.78 8.97
CA THR A 243 -2.27 -14.56 9.86
C THR A 243 -3.07 -15.57 9.04
N VAL A 244 -3.76 -15.10 7.99
CA VAL A 244 -4.60 -15.95 7.13
C VAL A 244 -3.84 -17.11 6.48
N LEU A 245 -2.56 -16.89 6.11
CA LEU A 245 -1.74 -17.89 5.40
C LEU A 245 -0.94 -18.82 6.33
N SER A 246 -0.83 -18.49 7.62
CA SER A 246 -0.08 -19.28 8.61
C SER A 246 -0.97 -20.05 9.59
N GLU A 247 -2.29 -19.97 9.37
CA GLU A 247 -3.30 -20.87 9.95
C GLU A 247 -3.35 -22.20 9.19
#